data_AF-A0A0G0YJR7-F1
#
_entry.id   AF-A0A0G0YJR7-F1
#
_cell.length_a   1.000
_cell.length_b   1.000
_cell.length_c   1.000
_cell.angle_alpha   90.00
_cell.angle_beta   90.00
_cell.angle_gamma   90.00
#
_symmetry.space_group_name_H-M   'P 1'
#
loop_
_entity.id
_entity.type
_entity.pdbx_description
1 polymer ?
#
loop_
_entity_poly.entity_id
_entity_poly.type
_entity_poly.pdbx_seq_one_letter_code
_entity_poly.pdbx_strand_id
1 'polypeptide(L)'
;MNIAYYRKSKFDFEQTLSNLLSKAKDFDFVVVAQTKIGSETDLIVTLINDGLTQKILKADANLVGLIPTSIAILNKNGSVVVGTGNPELMSGVTPNHDVQNYAAELSTKLKNLINQTTGAGELKVLNVKLYSTHTCPYCTAEKDWLEKNMIKHETIYLEDSPKEAEYVVKSTGQMGVPVTEIIYEENESEFIIGFDRNKLTSILVK
;
A
#
# COMPACT_ATOMS: atom_id res chain seq x y z
N MET A 1 7.38 -1.99 6.66
CA MET A 1 5.94 -2.02 6.35
C MET A 1 5.67 -0.74 5.59
N ASN A 2 5.02 -0.81 4.43
CA ASN A 2 4.68 0.40 3.68
C ASN A 2 3.58 1.15 4.41
N ILE A 3 4.01 2.09 5.24
CA ILE A 3 3.13 2.95 6.02
C ILE A 3 2.35 3.93 5.14
N ALA A 4 2.87 4.18 3.94
CA ALA A 4 2.29 5.09 2.98
C ALA A 4 2.54 4.59 1.55
N TYR A 5 1.71 5.09 0.65
CA TYR A 5 1.74 4.83 -0.78
C TYR A 5 2.01 6.14 -1.50
N TYR A 6 3.00 6.16 -2.40
CA TYR A 6 3.40 7.36 -3.12
C TYR A 6 3.44 7.14 -4.63
N ARG A 7 3.26 8.23 -5.38
CA ARG A 7 3.45 8.28 -6.82
C ARG A 7 4.09 9.59 -7.20
N LYS A 8 5.08 9.52 -8.08
CA LYS A 8 5.56 10.70 -8.79
C LYS A 8 4.51 11.11 -9.82
N SER A 9 4.10 12.38 -9.78
CA SER A 9 3.20 12.95 -10.79
C SER A 9 3.96 13.24 -12.08
N LYS A 10 3.30 12.94 -13.21
CA LYS A 10 3.75 13.40 -14.54
C LYS A 10 3.34 14.85 -14.81
N PHE A 11 2.56 15.44 -13.92
CA PHE A 11 2.02 16.78 -14.03
C PHE A 11 2.68 17.73 -13.02
N ASP A 12 2.53 19.03 -13.25
CA ASP A 12 2.89 20.05 -12.26
C ASP A 12 1.92 20.05 -11.06
N PHE A 13 2.19 20.91 -10.09
CA PHE A 13 1.44 20.95 -8.83
C PHE A 13 -0.03 21.29 -9.05
N GLU A 14 -0.31 22.34 -9.85
CA GLU A 14 -1.66 22.84 -10.09
C GLU A 14 -2.51 21.80 -10.83
N GLN A 15 -1.97 21.19 -11.87
CA GLN A 15 -2.67 20.15 -12.61
C GLN A 15 -2.86 18.88 -11.76
N THR A 16 -1.88 18.52 -10.93
CA THR A 16 -1.99 17.38 -10.00
C THR A 16 -3.10 17.63 -8.97
N LEU A 17 -3.16 18.83 -8.39
CA LEU A 17 -4.21 19.22 -7.45
C LEU A 17 -5.59 19.21 -8.13
N SER A 18 -5.70 19.83 -9.30
CA SER A 18 -6.95 19.84 -10.08
C SER A 18 -7.44 18.42 -10.41
N ASN A 19 -6.53 17.53 -10.81
CA ASN A 19 -6.85 16.13 -11.05
C ASN A 19 -7.36 15.44 -9.77
N LEU A 20 -6.70 15.67 -8.62
CA LEU A 20 -7.12 15.05 -7.37
C LEU A 20 -8.54 15.47 -6.99
N LEU A 21 -8.81 16.77 -7.01
CA LEU A 21 -10.09 17.34 -6.59
C LEU A 21 -11.24 16.92 -7.51
N SER A 22 -10.99 16.87 -8.83
CA SER A 22 -12.01 16.48 -9.80
C SER A 22 -12.31 14.98 -9.77
N LYS A 23 -11.30 14.12 -9.61
CA LYS A 23 -11.45 12.66 -9.67
C LYS A 23 -11.82 12.02 -8.34
N ALA A 24 -11.68 12.72 -7.20
CA ALA A 24 -12.03 12.18 -5.89
C ALA A 24 -13.45 11.59 -5.86
N LYS A 25 -14.42 12.28 -6.50
CA LYS A 25 -15.81 11.85 -6.55
C LYS A 25 -16.01 10.53 -7.30
N ASP A 26 -15.19 10.23 -8.31
CA ASP A 26 -15.28 8.99 -9.09
C ASP A 26 -14.93 7.75 -8.25
N PHE A 27 -14.29 7.96 -7.10
CA PHE A 27 -13.94 6.93 -6.13
C PHE A 27 -14.73 7.06 -4.81
N ASP A 28 -15.86 7.77 -4.85
CA ASP A 28 -16.74 8.05 -3.71
C ASP A 28 -16.06 8.82 -2.56
N PHE A 29 -15.02 9.60 -2.86
CA PHE A 29 -14.42 10.50 -1.87
C PHE A 29 -15.02 11.91 -1.94
N VAL A 30 -15.24 12.48 -0.77
CA VAL A 30 -15.58 13.90 -0.58
C VAL A 30 -14.36 14.62 -0.03
N VAL A 31 -14.02 15.76 -0.64
CA VAL A 31 -12.96 16.64 -0.14
C VAL A 31 -13.48 17.43 1.05
N VAL A 32 -12.84 17.25 2.21
CA VAL A 32 -13.23 17.89 3.46
C VAL A 32 -12.43 19.15 3.72
N ALA A 33 -11.11 19.10 3.48
CA ALA A 33 -10.22 20.21 3.76
C ALA A 33 -9.00 20.20 2.83
N GLN A 34 -8.39 21.38 2.67
CA GLN A 34 -7.11 21.57 2.01
C GLN A 34 -6.23 22.42 2.93
N THR A 35 -5.11 21.88 3.36
CA THR A 35 -4.22 22.49 4.34
C THR A 35 -2.83 22.61 3.76
N LYS A 36 -2.33 23.84 3.61
CA LYS A 36 -0.95 24.09 3.17
C LYS A 36 0.04 23.74 4.28
N ILE A 37 1.17 23.13 3.92
CA ILE A 37 2.21 22.73 4.87
C ILE A 37 3.55 23.28 4.45
N GLY A 38 4.01 24.35 5.09
CA GLY A 38 5.29 24.95 4.77
C GLY A 38 5.21 25.79 3.49
N SER A 39 5.67 25.24 2.36
CA SER A 39 5.73 25.97 1.09
C SER A 39 4.36 26.10 0.41
N GLU A 40 4.25 26.95 -0.61
CA GLU A 40 3.00 27.09 -1.38
C GLU A 40 2.64 25.82 -2.17
N THR A 41 3.64 24.95 -2.46
CA THR A 41 3.50 23.73 -3.27
C THR A 41 3.47 22.45 -2.44
N ASP A 42 3.22 22.57 -1.14
CA ASP A 42 3.06 21.44 -0.22
C ASP A 42 1.68 21.53 0.43
N LEU A 43 0.83 20.55 0.12
CA LEU A 43 -0.58 20.56 0.48
C LEU A 43 -1.02 19.20 1.00
N ILE A 44 -1.79 19.18 2.08
CA ILE A 44 -2.58 18.03 2.49
C ILE A 44 -4.03 18.27 2.10
N VAL A 45 -4.59 17.34 1.35
CA VAL A 45 -6.02 17.26 1.05
C VAL A 45 -6.62 16.17 1.92
N THR A 46 -7.55 16.55 2.80
CA THR A 46 -8.30 15.62 3.63
C THR A 46 -9.51 15.14 2.85
N LEU A 47 -9.65 13.82 2.72
CA LEU A 47 -10.71 13.15 1.98
C LEU A 47 -11.45 12.16 2.88
N ILE A 48 -12.75 12.04 2.68
CA ILE A 48 -13.58 11.05 3.36
C ILE A 48 -14.35 10.20 2.33
N ASN A 49 -14.27 8.88 2.47
CA ASN A 49 -15.21 7.97 1.83
C ASN A 49 -16.31 7.65 2.85
N ASP A 50 -17.45 8.34 2.78
CA ASP A 50 -18.47 8.28 3.83
C ASP A 50 -18.96 6.85 4.08
N GLY A 51 -19.20 6.09 3.01
CA GLY A 51 -19.69 4.71 3.10
C GLY A 51 -18.73 3.79 3.84
N LEU A 52 -17.44 3.80 3.48
CA LEU A 52 -16.43 2.97 4.14
C LEU A 52 -16.12 3.47 5.55
N THR A 53 -16.06 4.79 5.75
CA THR A 53 -15.81 5.40 7.05
C THR A 53 -16.88 5.00 8.07
N GLN A 54 -18.16 5.09 7.70
CA GLN A 54 -19.24 4.67 8.59
C GLN A 54 -19.19 3.17 8.92
N LYS A 55 -18.87 2.31 7.94
CA LYS A 55 -18.71 0.87 8.17
C LYS A 55 -17.56 0.59 9.14
N ILE A 56 -16.42 1.23 8.95
CA ILE A 56 -15.23 1.06 9.81
C ILE A 56 -15.55 1.53 11.24
N LEU A 57 -16.07 2.74 11.42
CA LEU A 57 -16.35 3.29 12.76
C LEU A 57 -17.49 2.57 13.48
N LYS A 58 -18.45 2.01 12.75
CA LYS A 58 -19.50 1.15 13.32
C LYS A 58 -18.93 -0.19 13.78
N ALA A 59 -17.98 -0.75 13.05
CA ALA A 59 -17.33 -2.01 13.40
C ALA A 59 -16.33 -1.85 14.56
N ASP A 60 -15.61 -0.72 14.61
CA ASP A 60 -14.70 -0.38 15.71
C ASP A 60 -14.53 1.15 15.81
N ALA A 61 -15.18 1.76 16.81
CA ALA A 61 -15.16 3.21 17.01
C ALA A 61 -13.78 3.74 17.45
N ASN A 62 -12.88 2.89 17.96
CA ASN A 62 -11.53 3.31 18.38
C ASN A 62 -10.65 3.73 17.19
N LEU A 63 -11.04 3.36 15.97
CA LEU A 63 -10.33 3.71 14.74
C LEU A 63 -10.57 5.15 14.27
N VAL A 64 -11.35 5.95 15.03
CA VAL A 64 -11.59 7.36 14.73
C VAL A 64 -10.31 8.18 14.58
N GLY A 65 -9.22 7.79 15.25
CA GLY A 65 -7.92 8.45 15.10
C GLY A 65 -7.21 8.20 13.76
N LEU A 66 -7.69 7.23 12.97
CA LEU A 66 -7.13 6.84 11.67
C LEU A 66 -8.00 7.30 10.49
N ILE A 67 -9.00 8.16 10.78
CA ILE A 67 -9.99 8.70 9.84
C ILE A 67 -10.13 10.21 10.14
N PRO A 68 -10.33 11.09 9.15
CA PRO A 68 -10.40 10.85 7.71
C PRO A 68 -9.02 10.58 7.08
N THR A 69 -9.03 10.14 5.82
CA THR A 69 -7.82 9.89 5.05
C THR A 69 -7.20 11.20 4.56
N SER A 70 -5.88 11.23 4.44
CA SER A 70 -5.13 12.40 3.97
C SER A 70 -4.29 12.05 2.75
N ILE A 71 -4.34 12.89 1.73
CA ILE A 71 -3.46 12.82 0.56
C ILE A 71 -2.56 14.04 0.57
N ALA A 72 -1.25 13.81 0.63
CA ALA A 72 -0.24 14.85 0.52
C ALA A 72 0.15 15.01 -0.96
N ILE A 73 0.19 16.26 -1.45
CA ILE A 73 0.82 16.67 -2.70
C ILE A 73 2.02 17.51 -2.30
N LEU A 74 3.23 17.03 -2.58
CA LEU A 74 4.48 17.64 -2.13
C LEU A 74 5.40 17.89 -3.31
N ASN A 75 6.19 18.97 -3.25
CA ASN A 75 7.25 19.22 -4.23
C ASN A 75 8.61 18.78 -3.66
N LYS A 76 9.12 17.65 -4.15
CA LYS A 76 10.43 17.10 -3.74
C LYS A 76 11.42 17.20 -4.88
N ASN A 77 12.47 18.00 -4.71
CA ASN A 77 13.58 18.14 -5.65
C ASN A 77 13.11 18.42 -7.10
N GLY A 78 12.12 19.29 -7.26
CA GLY A 78 11.55 19.66 -8.57
C GLY A 78 10.60 18.61 -9.17
N SER A 79 10.23 17.58 -8.42
CA SER A 79 9.22 16.59 -8.81
C SER A 79 8.02 16.66 -7.87
N VAL A 80 6.81 16.70 -8.43
CA VAL A 80 5.58 16.59 -7.64
C VAL A 80 5.37 15.13 -7.26
N VAL A 81 5.17 14.89 -5.97
CA VAL A 81 4.92 13.56 -5.40
C VAL A 81 3.59 13.60 -4.67
N VAL A 82 2.72 12.64 -4.96
CA VAL A 82 1.44 12.46 -4.30
C VAL A 82 1.51 11.23 -3.44
N GLY A 83 1.03 11.27 -2.20
CA GLY A 83 0.88 10.04 -1.44
C GLY A 83 -0.04 10.13 -0.25
N THR A 84 -0.31 8.97 0.33
CA THR A 84 -1.31 8.78 1.38
C THR A 84 -0.88 7.70 2.34
N GLY A 85 -1.39 7.73 3.57
CA GLY A 85 -1.23 6.62 4.51
C GLY A 85 -1.95 5.37 4.02
N ASN A 86 -1.44 4.20 4.36
CA ASN A 86 -2.07 2.93 3.97
C ASN A 86 -3.17 2.54 4.98
N PRO A 87 -4.46 2.52 4.61
CA PRO A 87 -5.53 2.15 5.53
C PRO A 87 -5.44 0.70 6.03
N GLU A 88 -4.79 -0.21 5.29
CA GLU A 88 -4.63 -1.61 5.70
C GLU A 88 -3.83 -1.74 7.02
N LEU A 89 -3.09 -0.70 7.43
CA LEU A 89 -2.46 -0.64 8.75
C LEU A 89 -3.47 -0.77 9.91
N MET A 90 -4.75 -0.45 9.66
CA MET A 90 -5.82 -0.65 10.64
C MET A 90 -5.89 -2.13 11.10
N SER A 91 -5.52 -3.08 10.23
CA SER A 91 -5.47 -4.51 10.58
C SER A 91 -4.49 -4.82 11.72
N GLY A 92 -3.45 -4.00 11.93
CA GLY A 92 -2.48 -4.15 13.01
C GLY A 92 -2.96 -3.62 14.35
N VAL A 93 -4.06 -2.85 14.38
CA VAL A 93 -4.60 -2.22 15.61
C VAL A 93 -6.00 -2.72 15.97
N THR A 94 -6.61 -3.55 15.12
CA THR A 94 -7.90 -4.19 15.43
C THR A 94 -7.95 -5.64 14.91
N PRO A 95 -8.46 -6.59 15.71
CA PRO A 95 -8.66 -7.98 15.25
C PRO A 95 -9.91 -8.15 14.38
N ASN A 96 -10.68 -7.08 14.12
CA ASN A 96 -11.95 -7.16 13.41
C ASN A 96 -11.75 -7.42 11.90
N HIS A 97 -12.14 -8.61 11.44
CA HIS A 97 -12.01 -9.02 10.03
C HIS A 97 -12.85 -8.17 9.06
N ASP A 98 -13.98 -7.61 9.48
CA ASP A 98 -14.76 -6.71 8.62
C ASP A 98 -14.00 -5.41 8.37
N VAL A 99 -13.36 -4.86 9.42
CA VAL A 99 -12.49 -3.69 9.28
C VAL A 99 -11.34 -3.99 8.33
N GLN A 100 -10.73 -5.17 8.42
CA GLN A 100 -9.65 -5.56 7.51
C GLN A 100 -10.11 -5.52 6.04
N ASN A 101 -11.30 -6.02 5.75
CA ASN A 101 -11.89 -5.97 4.41
C ASN A 101 -12.20 -4.54 3.96
N TYR A 102 -12.83 -3.72 4.81
CA TYR A 102 -13.14 -2.32 4.48
C TYR A 102 -11.88 -1.48 4.29
N ALA A 103 -10.84 -1.72 5.09
CA ALA A 103 -9.55 -1.06 4.97
C ALA A 103 -8.84 -1.42 3.65
N ALA A 104 -8.91 -2.69 3.24
CA ALA A 104 -8.38 -3.14 1.95
C ALA A 104 -9.14 -2.51 0.75
N GLU A 105 -10.47 -2.38 0.85
CA GLU A 105 -11.27 -1.67 -0.14
C GLU A 105 -10.88 -0.18 -0.21
N LEU A 106 -10.76 0.48 0.95
CA LEU A 106 -10.36 1.89 1.05
C LEU A 106 -8.97 2.13 0.47
N SER A 107 -8.01 1.23 0.76
CA SER A 107 -6.65 1.26 0.21
C SER A 107 -6.66 1.16 -1.30
N THR A 108 -7.42 0.20 -1.85
CA THR A 108 -7.60 0.05 -3.31
C THR A 108 -8.13 1.33 -3.96
N LYS A 109 -9.18 1.92 -3.39
CA LYS A 109 -9.77 3.17 -3.91
C LYS A 109 -8.77 4.33 -3.86
N LEU A 110 -8.04 4.50 -2.76
CA LEU A 110 -7.00 5.53 -2.63
C LEU A 110 -5.87 5.35 -3.65
N LYS A 111 -5.35 4.12 -3.80
CA LYS A 111 -4.28 3.81 -4.76
C LYS A 111 -4.72 4.16 -6.19
N ASN A 112 -5.93 3.80 -6.58
CA ASN A 112 -6.48 4.11 -7.89
C ASN A 112 -6.69 5.62 -8.10
N LEU A 113 -7.21 6.33 -7.09
CA LEU A 113 -7.34 7.79 -7.12
C LEU A 113 -5.96 8.45 -7.34
N ILE A 114 -4.94 8.01 -6.61
CA ILE A 114 -3.58 8.56 -6.73
C ILE A 114 -2.97 8.27 -8.11
N ASN A 115 -3.14 7.05 -8.65
CA ASN A 115 -2.67 6.74 -10.01
C ASN A 115 -3.33 7.65 -11.05
N GLN A 116 -4.64 7.84 -10.97
CA GLN A 116 -5.34 8.73 -11.90
C GLN A 116 -4.99 10.21 -11.68
N THR A 117 -4.71 10.62 -10.44
CA THR A 117 -4.29 11.98 -10.09
C THR A 117 -2.95 12.32 -10.73
N THR A 118 -2.00 11.39 -10.63
CA THR A 118 -0.60 11.55 -11.05
C THR A 118 -0.36 11.26 -12.53
N GLY A 119 -1.29 10.55 -13.19
CA GLY A 119 -1.06 10.01 -14.53
C GLY A 119 0.02 8.92 -14.54
N ALA A 120 0.45 8.47 -13.36
CA ALA A 120 1.26 7.28 -13.21
C ALA A 120 0.40 6.07 -13.61
N GLY A 121 0.98 5.17 -14.40
CA GLY A 121 0.34 3.89 -14.66
C GLY A 121 0.33 3.03 -13.40
N GLU A 122 -0.13 1.78 -13.53
CA GLU A 122 0.11 0.80 -12.48
C GLU A 122 1.61 0.63 -12.23
N LEU A 123 2.01 0.38 -10.97
CA LEU A 123 3.40 0.00 -10.72
C LEU A 123 3.67 -1.33 -11.39
N LYS A 124 4.76 -1.37 -12.14
CA LYS A 124 5.27 -2.60 -12.69
C LYS A 124 6.14 -3.27 -11.63
N VAL A 125 5.86 -4.55 -11.42
CA VAL A 125 6.69 -5.42 -10.56
C VAL A 125 8.00 -5.68 -11.30
N LEU A 126 9.12 -5.31 -10.67
CA LEU A 126 10.46 -5.58 -11.16
C LEU A 126 10.97 -6.93 -10.68
N ASN A 127 10.71 -7.26 -9.41
CA ASN A 127 11.16 -8.52 -8.81
C ASN A 127 10.22 -8.97 -7.69
N VAL A 128 10.21 -10.28 -7.43
CA VAL A 128 9.49 -10.91 -6.33
C VAL A 128 10.48 -11.76 -5.55
N LYS A 129 10.57 -11.55 -4.24
CA LYS A 129 11.39 -12.37 -3.34
C LYS A 129 10.50 -13.06 -2.33
N LEU A 130 10.59 -14.39 -2.25
CA LEU A 130 9.97 -15.21 -1.22
C LEU A 130 11.01 -15.55 -0.16
N TYR A 131 10.86 -14.98 1.03
CA TYR A 131 11.65 -15.31 2.20
C TYR A 131 11.05 -16.54 2.89
N SER A 132 11.87 -17.57 3.03
CA SER A 132 11.46 -18.93 3.40
C SER A 132 12.42 -19.56 4.41
N THR A 133 12.06 -20.74 4.92
CA THR A 133 12.95 -21.68 5.61
C THR A 133 12.79 -23.07 5.01
N HIS A 134 13.78 -23.94 5.19
CA HIS A 134 13.77 -25.28 4.56
C HIS A 134 12.65 -26.19 5.05
N THR A 135 12.09 -25.89 6.22
CA THR A 135 11.11 -26.75 6.92
C THR A 135 9.70 -26.15 6.97
N CYS A 136 9.47 -24.98 6.34
CA CYS A 136 8.20 -24.27 6.39
C CYS A 136 7.20 -24.78 5.33
N PRO A 137 6.11 -25.48 5.71
CA PRO A 137 5.15 -26.02 4.74
C PRO A 137 4.37 -24.93 4.00
N TYR A 138 4.06 -23.82 4.66
CA TYR A 138 3.38 -22.68 4.02
C TYR A 138 4.26 -22.00 2.97
N CYS A 139 5.57 -21.99 3.19
CA CYS A 139 6.52 -21.43 2.25
C CYS A 139 6.63 -22.31 1.00
N THR A 140 6.60 -23.63 1.16
CA THR A 140 6.47 -24.56 0.03
C THR A 140 5.17 -24.32 -0.74
N ALA A 141 4.04 -24.19 -0.04
CA ALA A 141 2.75 -23.93 -0.68
C ALA A 141 2.73 -22.61 -1.47
N GLU A 142 3.30 -21.54 -0.91
CA GLU A 142 3.40 -20.25 -1.59
C GLU A 142 4.33 -20.31 -2.80
N LYS A 143 5.49 -20.96 -2.66
CA LYS A 143 6.42 -21.20 -3.76
C LYS A 143 5.75 -21.94 -4.92
N ASP A 144 5.08 -23.05 -4.63
CA ASP A 144 4.37 -23.85 -5.63
C ASP A 144 3.28 -23.02 -6.31
N TRP A 145 2.59 -22.15 -5.55
CA TRP A 145 1.60 -21.24 -6.11
C TRP A 145 2.23 -20.20 -7.04
N LEU A 146 3.37 -19.60 -6.68
CA LEU A 146 4.09 -18.65 -7.54
C LEU A 146 4.54 -19.33 -8.84
N GLU A 147 5.13 -20.52 -8.75
CA GLU A 147 5.60 -21.29 -9.91
C GLU A 147 4.43 -21.69 -10.83
N LYS A 148 3.31 -22.14 -10.26
CA LYS A 148 2.10 -22.52 -11.02
C LYS A 148 1.51 -21.34 -11.80
N ASN A 149 1.62 -20.12 -11.29
CA ASN A 149 1.17 -18.91 -11.99
C ASN A 149 2.25 -18.29 -12.87
N MET A 150 3.38 -18.99 -13.08
CA MET A 150 4.52 -18.53 -13.89
C MET A 150 5.13 -17.21 -13.38
N ILE A 151 5.04 -16.96 -12.07
CA ILE A 151 5.61 -15.78 -11.44
C ILE A 151 7.09 -16.04 -11.18
N LYS A 152 7.95 -15.32 -11.91
CA LYS A 152 9.39 -15.32 -11.66
C LYS A 152 9.66 -14.70 -10.29
N HIS A 153 10.34 -15.45 -9.43
CA HIS A 153 10.67 -15.02 -8.08
C HIS A 153 12.02 -15.61 -7.64
N GLU A 154 12.63 -14.99 -6.64
CA GLU A 154 13.79 -15.51 -5.92
C GLU A 154 13.32 -16.13 -4.60
N THR A 155 13.71 -17.38 -4.32
CA THR A 155 13.52 -17.97 -2.98
C THR A 155 14.77 -17.73 -2.14
N ILE A 156 14.63 -17.04 -1.01
CA ILE A 156 15.72 -16.74 -0.08
C ILE A 156 15.46 -17.52 1.21
N TYR A 157 16.36 -18.44 1.53
CA TYR A 157 16.29 -19.19 2.79
C TYR A 157 16.99 -18.40 3.90
N LEU A 158 16.20 -17.94 4.88
CA LEU A 158 16.69 -17.07 5.95
C LEU A 158 17.69 -17.79 6.88
N GLU A 159 17.57 -19.11 7.01
CA GLU A 159 18.48 -19.96 7.80
C GLU A 159 19.92 -19.90 7.27
N ASP A 160 20.08 -19.73 5.95
CA ASP A 160 21.38 -19.68 5.28
C ASP A 160 21.89 -18.23 5.11
N SER A 161 21.05 -17.24 5.38
CA SER A 161 21.32 -15.82 5.09
C SER A 161 20.95 -14.91 6.27
N PRO A 162 21.77 -14.84 7.34
CA PRO A 162 21.49 -14.03 8.53
C PRO A 162 21.23 -12.55 8.24
N LYS A 163 21.89 -11.98 7.21
CA LYS A 163 21.67 -10.59 6.78
C LYS A 163 20.28 -10.36 6.20
N GLU A 164 19.76 -11.32 5.45
CA GLU A 164 18.40 -11.25 4.89
C GLU A 164 17.37 -11.43 6.02
N ALA A 165 17.66 -12.29 7.01
CA ALA A 165 16.80 -12.44 8.18
C ALA A 165 16.69 -11.12 8.98
N GLU A 166 17.82 -10.46 9.23
CA GLU A 166 17.83 -9.13 9.88
C GLU A 166 17.10 -8.08 9.04
N TYR A 167 17.29 -8.10 7.72
CA TYR A 167 16.60 -7.20 6.80
C TYR A 167 15.08 -7.36 6.84
N VAL A 168 14.58 -8.61 6.79
CA VAL A 168 13.14 -8.90 6.87
C VAL A 168 12.57 -8.44 8.20
N VAL A 169 13.23 -8.76 9.32
CA VAL A 169 12.78 -8.35 10.66
C VAL A 169 12.77 -6.83 10.79
N LYS A 170 13.83 -6.15 10.35
CA LYS A 170 13.90 -4.68 10.39
C LYS A 170 12.85 -4.02 9.51
N SER A 171 12.58 -4.60 8.34
CA SER A 171 11.65 -4.04 7.37
C SER A 171 10.20 -4.31 7.72
N THR A 172 9.88 -5.45 8.37
CA THR A 172 8.49 -5.88 8.57
C THR A 172 8.08 -5.99 10.04
N GLY A 173 9.04 -6.09 10.96
CA GLY A 173 8.81 -6.51 12.35
C GLY A 173 8.56 -8.01 12.50
N GLN A 174 8.47 -8.75 11.40
CA GLN A 174 8.11 -10.16 11.39
C GLN A 174 9.37 -11.04 11.49
N MET A 175 9.35 -11.97 12.45
CA MET A 175 10.40 -13.00 12.61
C MET A 175 10.07 -14.32 11.91
N GLY A 176 8.80 -14.55 11.58
CA GLY A 176 8.32 -15.78 10.92
C GLY A 176 8.31 -15.69 9.40
N VAL A 177 8.10 -16.84 8.76
CA VAL A 177 7.96 -17.03 7.31
C VAL A 177 6.61 -17.71 6.99
N PRO A 178 6.09 -17.63 5.74
CA PRO A 178 6.65 -16.93 4.59
C PRO A 178 6.49 -15.41 4.70
N VAL A 179 7.42 -14.68 4.10
CA VAL A 179 7.30 -13.24 3.83
C VAL A 179 7.67 -13.02 2.38
N THR A 180 6.84 -12.31 1.64
CA THR A 180 7.08 -12.03 0.23
C THR A 180 7.28 -10.54 0.00
N GLU A 181 8.41 -10.17 -0.57
CA GLU A 181 8.71 -8.80 -0.98
C GLU A 181 8.44 -8.63 -2.47
N ILE A 182 7.52 -7.72 -2.79
CA ILE A 182 7.21 -7.27 -4.15
C ILE A 182 7.98 -5.99 -4.40
N ILE A 183 8.98 -6.03 -5.26
CA ILE A 183 9.80 -4.87 -5.62
C ILE A 183 9.23 -4.29 -6.92
N TYR A 184 8.87 -3.01 -6.87
CA TYR A 184 8.32 -2.29 -8.01
C TYR A 184 9.35 -1.35 -8.65
N GLU A 185 9.02 -0.82 -9.83
CA GLU A 185 9.74 0.31 -10.43
C GLU A 185 9.82 1.50 -9.45
N GLU A 186 10.87 2.31 -9.58
CA GLU A 186 11.14 3.47 -8.70
C GLU A 186 11.59 3.13 -7.25
N ASN A 187 12.06 1.90 -7.01
CA ASN A 187 12.58 1.42 -5.70
C ASN A 187 11.54 1.43 -4.56
N GLU A 188 10.25 1.28 -4.88
CA GLU A 188 9.23 0.97 -3.88
C GLU A 188 9.14 -0.55 -3.69
N SER A 189 9.02 -1.05 -2.45
CA SER A 189 8.77 -2.47 -2.19
C SER A 189 7.61 -2.67 -1.22
N GLU A 190 6.71 -3.62 -1.50
CA GLU A 190 5.59 -4.00 -0.64
C GLU A 190 5.85 -5.39 -0.07
N PHE A 191 5.63 -5.56 1.24
CA PHE A 191 5.80 -6.83 1.92
C PHE A 191 4.43 -7.46 2.20
N ILE A 192 4.31 -8.75 1.89
CA ILE A 192 3.16 -9.59 2.17
C ILE A 192 3.60 -10.60 3.24
N ILE A 193 2.91 -10.60 4.38
CA ILE A 193 3.26 -11.46 5.51
C ILE A 193 2.34 -12.68 5.50
N GLY A 194 2.93 -13.88 5.54
CA GLY A 194 2.22 -15.13 5.41
C GLY A 194 1.74 -15.39 3.97
N PHE A 195 1.19 -16.60 3.75
CA PHE A 195 0.67 -16.98 2.44
C PHE A 195 -0.72 -16.38 2.21
N ASP A 196 -0.77 -15.06 1.96
CA ASP A 196 -1.99 -14.35 1.59
C ASP A 196 -2.24 -14.47 0.08
N ARG A 197 -2.88 -15.57 -0.29
CA ARG A 197 -3.22 -15.86 -1.69
C ARG A 197 -4.07 -14.77 -2.34
N ASN A 198 -4.96 -14.12 -1.60
CA ASN A 198 -5.83 -13.08 -2.16
C ASN A 198 -5.01 -11.85 -2.53
N LYS A 199 -4.13 -11.40 -1.62
CA LYS A 199 -3.24 -10.27 -1.86
C LYS A 199 -2.25 -10.57 -2.99
N LEU A 200 -1.61 -11.73 -2.97
CA LEU A 200 -0.69 -12.17 -4.02
C LEU A 200 -1.38 -12.22 -5.38
N THR A 201 -2.60 -12.77 -5.46
CA THR A 201 -3.38 -12.80 -6.71
C THR A 201 -3.65 -11.39 -7.20
N SER A 202 -4.10 -10.48 -6.33
CA SER A 202 -4.43 -9.10 -6.73
C SER A 202 -3.25 -8.29 -7.27
N ILE A 203 -2.03 -8.65 -6.88
CA ILE A 203 -0.81 -7.93 -7.27
C ILE A 203 -0.14 -8.59 -8.49
N LEU A 204 -0.01 -9.91 -8.46
CA LEU A 204 0.88 -10.66 -9.36
C LEU A 204 0.15 -11.40 -10.48
N VAL A 205 -1.16 -11.60 -10.36
CA VAL A 205 -1.96 -12.32 -11.34
C VAL A 205 -2.98 -11.35 -11.94
N LYS A 206 -2.68 -10.85 -13.14
CA LYS A 206 -3.52 -9.94 -13.90
C LYS A 206 -3.86 -10.52 -15.26
#